data_AF-A0A844CSP4-F1
#
_entry.id   AF-A0A844CSP4-F1
#
_cell.length_a   1.000
_cell.length_b   1.000
_cell.length_c   1.000
_cell.angle_alpha   90.00
_cell.angle_beta   90.00
_cell.angle_gamma   90.00
#
_symmetry.space_group_name_H-M   'P 1'
#
loop_
_entity.id
_entity.type
_entity.pdbx_description
1 polymer ?
#
loop_
_entity_poly.entity_id
_entity_poly.type
_entity_poly.pdbx_seq_one_letter_code
_entity_poly.pdbx_strand_id
1 'polypeptide(L)'
;MNDHDITKEGIRVKPGQVWLDFDKRTNGGKRTVTVDRVVDGGAFVTTNGVTKANGKPYTSRLSVRRMHKGATGWALVSEAP
;
A
#
# COMPACT_ATOMS: atom_id res chain seq x y z
N MET A 1 -0.36 -4.70 23.50
CA MET A 1 0.31 -4.14 22.30
C MET A 1 -0.76 -3.91 21.25
N ASN A 2 -1.08 -2.67 20.92
CA ASN A 2 -1.88 -2.40 19.72
C ASN A 2 -0.95 -2.63 18.54
N ASP A 3 -1.14 -3.73 17.82
CA ASP A 3 -0.34 -4.02 16.63
C ASP A 3 -0.87 -3.19 15.46
N HIS A 4 -0.57 -1.90 15.50
CA HIS A 4 -1.05 -0.90 14.55
C HIS A 4 -0.61 -1.18 13.11
N ASP A 5 0.41 -2.02 12.95
CA ASP A 5 1.01 -2.42 11.68
C ASP A 5 0.42 -3.73 11.13
N ILE A 6 -0.65 -4.25 11.74
CA ILE A 6 -1.40 -5.41 11.25
C ILE A 6 -2.69 -4.95 10.57
N THR A 7 -2.93 -5.49 9.37
CA THR A 7 -4.16 -5.25 8.61
C THR A 7 -5.36 -5.95 9.25
N LYS A 8 -6.58 -5.67 8.78
CA LYS A 8 -7.77 -6.40 9.26
C LYS A 8 -7.76 -7.91 8.94
N GLU A 9 -6.90 -8.32 8.00
CA GLU A 9 -6.74 -9.71 7.57
C GLU A 9 -5.59 -10.42 8.31
N GLY A 10 -4.97 -9.76 9.30
CA GLY A 10 -3.88 -10.36 10.08
C GLY A 10 -2.51 -10.29 9.40
N ILE A 11 -2.39 -9.56 8.28
CA ILE A 11 -1.12 -9.39 7.57
C ILE A 11 -0.31 -8.29 8.27
N ARG A 12 0.94 -8.56 8.64
CA ARG A 12 1.85 -7.52 9.12
C ARG A 12 2.42 -6.75 7.92
N VAL A 13 2.19 -5.44 7.90
CA VAL A 13 2.72 -4.57 6.85
C VAL A 13 4.19 -4.25 7.11
N LYS A 14 5.03 -4.41 6.10
CA LYS A 14 6.49 -4.23 6.18
C LYS A 14 7.03 -3.47 4.96
N PRO A 15 8.14 -2.72 5.11
CA PRO A 15 8.87 -2.17 3.97
C PRO A 15 9.22 -3.25 2.94
N GLY A 16 9.15 -2.92 1.65
CA GLY A 16 9.41 -3.81 0.53
C GLY A 16 8.20 -4.57 0.00
N GLN A 17 7.10 -4.67 0.76
CA GLN A 17 5.89 -5.33 0.28
C GLN A 17 5.22 -4.57 -0.88
N VAL A 18 4.63 -5.31 -1.81
CA VAL A 18 3.87 -4.76 -2.94
C VAL A 18 2.39 -5.04 -2.78
N TRP A 19 1.58 -4.00 -2.93
CA TRP A 19 0.14 -4.05 -2.76
C TRP A 19 -0.60 -3.56 -4.01
N LEU A 20 -1.64 -4.29 -4.42
CA LEU A 20 -2.55 -3.94 -5.51
C LEU A 20 -3.76 -3.20 -4.97
N ASP A 21 -4.10 -2.08 -5.60
CA ASP A 21 -5.30 -1.28 -5.33
C ASP A 21 -6.51 -1.84 -6.07
N PHE A 22 -7.57 -2.19 -5.34
CA PHE A 22 -8.83 -2.63 -5.95
C PHE A 22 -9.80 -1.50 -6.26
N ASP A 23 -9.50 -0.25 -5.88
CA ASP A 23 -10.35 0.88 -6.22
C ASP A 23 -10.37 1.08 -7.75
N LYS A 24 -11.47 0.66 -8.37
CA LYS A 24 -11.67 0.74 -9.83
C LYS A 24 -11.63 2.16 -10.36
N ARG A 25 -11.88 3.16 -9.50
CA ARG A 25 -11.75 4.60 -9.86
C ARG A 25 -10.29 4.99 -10.09
N THR A 26 -9.36 4.19 -9.58
CA THR A 26 -7.92 4.45 -9.65
C THR A 26 -7.27 3.55 -10.69
N ASN A 27 -7.01 4.09 -11.88
CA ASN A 27 -6.37 3.37 -13.00
C ASN A 27 -7.02 2.00 -13.29
N GLY A 28 -8.34 1.91 -13.19
CA GLY A 28 -9.10 0.67 -13.43
C GLY A 28 -8.81 -0.46 -12.44
N GLY A 29 -8.33 -0.18 -11.22
CA GLY A 29 -8.00 -1.20 -10.21
C GLY A 29 -6.71 -1.97 -10.52
N LYS A 30 -5.79 -1.36 -11.28
CA LYS A 30 -4.49 -1.95 -11.66
C LYS A 30 -3.30 -1.24 -11.02
N ARG A 31 -3.54 -0.27 -10.13
CA ARG A 31 -2.46 0.47 -9.46
C ARG A 31 -1.78 -0.44 -8.46
N THR A 32 -0.45 -0.56 -8.53
CA THR A 32 0.35 -1.20 -7.48
C THR A 32 1.21 -0.17 -6.75
N VAL A 33 1.47 -0.43 -5.48
CA VAL A 33 2.33 0.40 -4.64
C VAL A 33 3.31 -0.47 -3.87
N THR A 34 4.49 0.07 -3.62
CA THR A 34 5.54 -0.57 -2.81
C THR A 34 5.63 0.16 -1.48
N VAL A 35 5.69 -0.57 -0.36
CA VAL A 35 5.83 0.02 0.98
C VAL A 35 7.27 0.47 1.19
N ASP A 36 7.48 1.75 1.44
CA ASP A 36 8.79 2.32 1.72
C ASP A 36 9.11 2.26 3.22
N ARG A 37 8.12 2.59 4.07
CA ARG A 37 8.23 2.54 5.53
C ARG A 37 6.86 2.46 6.19
N VAL A 38 6.82 1.98 7.44
CA VAL A 38 5.60 1.94 8.26
C VAL A 38 5.85 2.73 9.54
N VAL A 39 4.93 3.63 9.88
CA VAL A 39 4.99 4.45 11.09
C VAL A 39 3.58 4.60 11.67
N ASP A 40 3.40 4.16 12.92
CA ASP A 40 2.17 4.27 13.70
C ASP A 40 0.91 3.86 12.93
N GLY A 41 0.91 2.67 12.34
CA GLY A 41 -0.20 2.16 11.53
C GLY A 41 -0.47 2.90 10.22
N GLY A 42 0.49 3.71 9.77
CA GLY A 42 0.54 4.33 8.45
C GLY A 42 1.64 3.74 7.59
N ALA A 43 1.28 3.16 6.44
CA ALA A 43 2.23 2.71 5.43
C ALA A 43 2.51 3.86 4.45
N PHE A 44 3.76 4.30 4.37
CA PHE A 44 4.22 5.20 3.32
C PHE A 44 4.60 4.36 2.13
N VAL A 45 4.04 4.69 0.97
CA VAL A 45 4.14 3.87 -0.23
C VAL A 45 4.50 4.71 -1.45
N THR A 46 5.20 4.08 -2.38
CA THR A 46 5.49 4.63 -3.71
C THR A 46 4.64 3.92 -4.75
N THR A 47 3.95 4.67 -5.61
CA THR A 47 3.17 4.13 -6.72
C THR A 47 4.09 3.65 -7.83
N ASN A 48 3.99 2.36 -8.18
CA ASN A 48 4.83 1.76 -9.20
C ASN A 48 4.44 2.26 -10.60
N GLY A 49 5.43 2.58 -11.42
CA GLY A 49 5.21 3.05 -12.80
C GLY A 49 4.63 4.46 -12.92
N VAL A 50 4.52 5.22 -11.82
CA VAL A 50 4.00 6.60 -11.83
C VAL A 50 5.03 7.56 -11.25
N THR A 51 5.48 8.49 -12.08
CA THR A 51 6.37 9.59 -11.70
C THR A 51 5.64 10.93 -11.81
N LYS A 52 6.01 11.87 -10.95
CA LYS A 52 5.60 13.27 -11.03
C LYS A 52 6.30 13.94 -12.22
N ALA A 53 5.79 15.10 -12.65
CA ALA A 53 6.37 15.88 -13.75
C ALA A 53 7.86 16.26 -13.53
N ASN A 54 8.30 16.34 -12.27
CA ASN A 54 9.70 16.62 -11.90
C ASN A 54 10.57 15.35 -11.80
N GLY A 55 10.13 14.22 -12.35
CA GLY A 55 10.85 12.94 -12.33
C GLY A 55 10.86 12.22 -10.98
N LYS A 56 10.28 12.80 -9.91
CA LYS A 56 10.25 12.15 -8.59
C LYS A 56 9.15 11.09 -8.54
N PRO A 57 9.34 10.00 -7.76
CA PRO A 57 8.29 9.02 -7.54
C PRO A 57 7.02 9.63 -6.93
N TYR A 58 5.87 9.06 -7.27
CA TYR A 58 4.61 9.41 -6.63
C TYR A 58 4.45 8.65 -5.31
N THR A 59 4.47 9.36 -4.18
CA THR A 59 4.39 8.78 -2.83
C THR A 59 3.10 9.15 -2.12
N SER A 60 2.54 8.23 -1.34
CA SER A 60 1.31 8.41 -0.55
C SER A 60 1.41 7.75 0.83
N ARG A 61 0.51 8.11 1.75
CA ARG A 61 0.32 7.42 3.04
C ARG A 61 -1.00 6.65 3.03
N LEU A 62 -0.94 5.35 3.30
CA LEU A 62 -2.08 4.47 3.48
C LEU A 62 -2.27 4.14 4.96
N SER A 63 -3.52 3.99 5.40
CA SER A 63 -3.79 3.41 6.71
C SER A 63 -3.65 1.89 6.62
N VAL A 64 -2.85 1.29 7.49
CA VAL A 64 -2.65 -0.17 7.54
C VAL A 64 -3.97 -0.91 7.72
N ARG A 65 -4.91 -0.35 8.49
CA ARG A 65 -6.26 -0.91 8.65
C ARG A 65 -7.08 -0.93 7.36
N ARG A 66 -6.71 -0.16 6.33
CA ARG A 66 -7.35 -0.18 4.99
C ARG A 66 -6.68 -1.16 4.03
N MET A 67 -5.53 -1.72 4.37
CA MET A 67 -4.77 -2.63 3.52
C MET A 67 -5.32 -4.07 3.63
N HIS A 68 -6.58 -4.26 3.26
CA HIS A 68 -7.27 -5.55 3.22
C HIS A 68 -8.18 -5.60 2.00
N LYS A 69 -8.60 -6.79 1.57
CA LYS A 69 -9.48 -6.93 0.41
C LYS A 69 -10.82 -6.26 0.68
N GLY A 70 -11.24 -5.44 -0.27
CA GLY A 70 -12.50 -4.70 -0.25
C GLY A 70 -12.69 -4.00 -1.58
N ALA A 71 -13.89 -3.46 -1.84
CA ALA A 71 -14.20 -2.78 -3.11
C ALA A 71 -13.27 -1.59 -3.42
N THR A 72 -12.69 -0.98 -2.39
CA THR A 72 -11.68 0.09 -2.45
C THR A 72 -10.46 -0.24 -1.58
N GLY A 73 -10.25 -1.53 -1.36
CA GLY A 73 -9.21 -2.08 -0.50
C GLY A 73 -7.91 -2.37 -1.24
N TRP A 74 -7.05 -3.15 -0.59
CA TRP A 74 -5.75 -3.53 -1.12
C TRP A 74 -5.51 -5.03 -0.96
N ALA A 75 -4.82 -5.63 -1.92
CA ALA A 75 -4.30 -6.99 -1.79
C ALA A 75 -2.79 -7.01 -1.81
N LEU A 76 -2.19 -7.77 -0.89
CA LEU A 76 -0.77 -8.10 -0.96
C LEU A 76 -0.53 -8.98 -2.19
N VAL A 77 0.43 -8.59 -3.02
CA VAL A 77 0.81 -9.32 -4.24
C VAL A 77 2.27 -9.77 -4.24
N SER A 78 3.12 -9.14 -3.42
CA SER A 78 4.49 -9.60 -3.16
C SER A 78 4.86 -9.31 -1.72
N GLU A 79 5.46 -10.30 -1.07
CA GLU A 79 6.11 -10.13 0.22
C GLU A 79 7.37 -9.27 0.10
N ALA A 80 7.83 -8.75 1.24
CA ALA A 80 9.15 -8.12 1.33
C ALA A 80 10.26 -9.17 1.13
N PRO A 81 11.37 -8.80 0.46
CA PRO A 81 12.55 -9.66 0.37
C PRO A 81 13.19 -9.93 1.74
#